data_AF-A0A822CWW2-F1
#
_entry.id   AF-A0A822CWW2-F1
#
_cell.length_a   1.000
_cell.length_b   1.000
_cell.length_c   1.000
_cell.angle_alpha   90.00
_cell.angle_beta   90.00
_cell.angle_gamma   90.00
#
_symmetry.space_group_name_H-M   'P 1'
#
loop_
_entity.id
_entity.type
_entity.pdbx_description
1 polymer ?
#
loop_
_entity_poly.entity_id
_entity_poly.type
_entity_poly.pdbx_seq_one_letter_code
_entity_poly.pdbx_strand_id
1 'polypeptide(L)'
;MKYNDVYEQETCQRNGECSDDELIFEIPDQFSQINPNPSNWPGEMGEPYLPPKHLEEESKRRFPENMFDIVVSDQIALNRAMPDIRNEHCKAHSRFHGPLPNTSIIIVFHNEGNSTLLRTLVSIINRTPWKLIHEIILLDDASVDREYLHEPLERFIKTLPIPTILLKNEKRLGLISSR
;
A
#
# COMPACT_ATOMS: atom_id res chain seq x y z
N MET A 1 15.68 4.46 10.85
CA MET A 1 15.67 3.34 11.83
C MET A 1 14.96 2.17 11.17
N LYS A 2 15.51 0.97 11.30
CA LYS A 2 15.27 -0.20 10.43
C LYS A 2 14.04 -1.01 10.87
N TYR A 3 13.28 -1.55 9.91
CA TYR A 3 12.00 -2.26 10.03
C TYR A 3 12.15 -3.78 10.33
N ASN A 4 13.14 -4.20 11.12
CA ASN A 4 13.60 -5.60 11.07
C ASN A 4 13.69 -6.39 12.38
N ASP A 5 13.09 -5.97 13.49
CA ASP A 5 13.24 -6.69 14.77
C ASP A 5 11.92 -6.94 15.50
N VAL A 6 11.01 -7.74 14.93
CA VAL A 6 9.99 -8.48 15.70
C VAL A 6 9.59 -9.69 14.85
N TYR A 7 9.76 -10.91 15.36
CA TYR A 7 8.88 -12.09 15.19
C TYR A 7 9.68 -13.39 15.41
N GLU A 8 9.72 -13.83 16.66
CA GLU A 8 10.03 -15.20 17.07
C GLU A 8 8.99 -15.64 18.12
N GLN A 9 8.34 -16.80 17.85
CA GLN A 9 7.65 -17.73 18.77
C GLN A 9 6.37 -17.19 19.48
N GLU A 10 5.31 -17.91 19.84
CA GLU A 10 4.72 -19.26 19.70
C GLU A 10 3.32 -19.12 20.40
N THR A 11 2.32 -19.95 20.08
CA THR A 11 1.59 -20.84 21.03
C THR A 11 0.25 -21.34 20.46
N CYS A 12 0.20 -22.61 20.11
CA CYS A 12 -1.01 -23.43 20.23
C CYS A 12 -0.64 -24.64 21.09
N GLN A 13 -0.79 -24.53 22.41
CA GLN A 13 -0.68 -25.66 23.33
C GLN A 13 -1.50 -25.42 24.60
N ARG A 14 -2.69 -26.01 24.67
CA ARG A 14 -3.02 -27.13 25.58
C ARG A 14 -4.53 -27.29 25.65
N ASN A 15 -4.96 -28.54 25.48
CA ASN A 15 -6.32 -29.07 25.60
C ASN A 15 -7.11 -28.95 24.29
N GLY A 16 -6.97 -29.98 23.46
CA GLY A 16 -7.59 -30.06 22.14
C GLY A 16 -9.10 -30.16 22.19
N GLU A 17 -9.77 -29.02 22.01
CA GLU A 17 -11.14 -28.86 21.52
C GLU A 17 -11.24 -27.44 20.94
N CYS A 18 -11.23 -27.29 19.61
CA CYS A 18 -11.69 -26.05 18.96
C CYS A 18 -13.17 -26.24 18.64
N SER A 19 -14.04 -25.64 19.43
CA SER A 19 -15.49 -25.66 19.18
C SER A 19 -15.88 -24.63 18.12
N ASP A 20 -16.53 -25.10 17.06
CA ASP A 20 -17.20 -24.29 16.05
C ASP A 20 -18.49 -23.69 16.66
N ASP A 21 -18.43 -22.45 17.13
CA ASP A 21 -19.55 -21.48 17.18
C ASP A 21 -19.18 -20.29 18.09
N GLU A 22 -18.48 -19.31 17.52
CA GLU A 22 -18.51 -17.86 17.81
C GLU A 22 -17.32 -17.21 17.09
N LEU A 23 -17.41 -17.12 15.76
CA LEU A 23 -16.46 -16.36 14.94
C LEU A 23 -16.81 -14.87 14.98
N ILE A 24 -16.76 -14.28 16.18
CA ILE A 24 -16.39 -12.87 16.27
C ILE A 24 -14.91 -12.85 15.90
N PHE A 25 -14.63 -12.53 14.63
CA PHE A 25 -13.29 -12.24 14.16
C PHE A 25 -12.81 -10.98 14.91
N GLU A 26 -12.29 -11.16 16.12
CA GLU A 26 -11.39 -10.20 16.72
C GLU A 26 -10.13 -10.23 15.87
N ILE A 27 -10.12 -9.42 14.80
CA ILE A 27 -8.92 -9.14 14.03
C ILE A 27 -7.95 -8.50 15.02
N PRO A 28 -6.78 -9.10 15.29
CA PRO A 28 -5.79 -8.48 16.15
C PRO A 28 -5.48 -7.10 15.60
N ASP A 29 -5.58 -6.10 16.47
CA ASP A 29 -5.42 -4.66 16.27
C ASP A 29 -4.02 -4.24 15.77
N GLN A 30 -3.21 -5.16 15.25
CA GLN A 30 -1.77 -4.98 15.07
C GLN A 30 -1.35 -4.11 13.88
N PHE A 31 -2.29 -3.63 13.07
CA PHE A 31 -2.04 -2.58 12.08
C PHE A 31 -2.88 -1.31 12.32
N SER A 32 -3.76 -1.29 13.33
CA SER A 32 -4.52 -0.07 13.66
C SER A 32 -3.66 0.96 14.41
N GLN A 33 -2.46 0.56 14.84
CA GLN A 33 -1.52 1.40 15.58
C GLN A 33 -0.27 1.72 14.76
N ILE A 34 -0.43 2.10 13.49
CA ILE A 34 0.63 2.88 12.87
C ILE A 34 0.59 4.24 13.57
N ASN A 35 1.56 4.46 14.48
CA ASN A 35 1.71 5.75 15.14
C ASN A 35 1.63 6.86 14.09
N PRO A 36 0.81 7.90 14.32
CA PRO A 36 0.67 8.96 13.35
C PRO A 36 2.04 9.55 13.04
N ASN A 37 2.32 9.74 11.75
CA ASN A 37 3.55 10.40 11.34
C ASN A 37 3.61 11.79 11.98
N PRO A 38 4.80 12.26 12.38
CA PRO A 38 4.98 13.64 12.80
C PRO A 38 4.42 14.61 11.75
N SER A 39 3.64 15.61 12.20
CA SER A 39 2.95 16.55 11.30
C SER A 39 3.89 17.40 10.44
N ASN A 40 5.17 17.49 10.83
CA ASN A 40 6.21 18.20 10.08
C ASN A 40 6.90 17.34 9.01
N TRP A 41 6.50 16.08 8.84
CA TRP A 41 7.05 15.23 7.81
C TRP A 41 6.66 15.71 6.41
N PRO A 42 7.54 15.53 5.42
CA PRO A 42 7.26 15.85 4.02
C PRO A 42 5.93 15.27 3.53
N GLY A 43 5.06 16.13 3.00
CA GLY A 43 3.81 15.73 2.36
C GLY A 43 2.73 15.15 3.29
N GLU A 44 2.92 15.23 4.60
CA GLU A 44 1.95 14.83 5.62
C GLU A 44 0.71 15.73 5.55
N MET A 45 -0.48 15.15 5.78
CA MET A 45 -1.76 15.86 5.59
C MET A 45 -1.92 16.48 4.20
N GLY A 46 -1.26 15.91 3.18
CA GLY A 46 -1.34 16.41 1.81
C GLY A 46 -0.70 17.78 1.60
N GLU A 47 0.08 18.29 2.56
CA GLU A 47 0.78 19.57 2.41
C GLU A 47 1.76 19.53 1.23
N PRO A 48 1.93 20.65 0.51
CA PRO A 48 2.88 20.72 -0.59
C PRO A 48 4.30 20.53 -0.05
N TYR A 49 5.07 19.65 -0.70
CA TYR A 49 6.47 19.44 -0.40
C TYR A 49 7.30 19.76 -1.63
N LEU A 50 8.12 20.81 -1.52
CA LEU A 50 9.06 21.21 -2.57
C LEU A 50 10.40 20.51 -2.35
N PRO A 51 11.12 20.16 -3.42
CA PRO A 51 12.43 19.54 -3.29
C PRO A 51 13.36 20.49 -2.51
N PRO A 52 14.09 20.00 -1.50
CA PRO A 52 15.14 20.77 -0.86
C PRO A 52 16.14 21.30 -1.88
N LYS A 53 16.75 22.49 -1.65
CA LYS A 53 17.68 23.13 -2.59
C LYS A 53 18.79 22.21 -3.12
N HIS A 54 19.30 21.31 -2.27
CA HIS A 54 20.37 20.38 -2.64
C HIS A 54 19.92 19.25 -3.58
N LEU A 55 18.61 19.06 -3.75
CA LEU A 55 17.99 18.04 -4.60
C LEU A 55 17.21 18.63 -5.77
N GLU A 56 17.13 19.96 -5.87
CA GLU A 56 16.35 20.64 -6.91
C GLU A 56 16.82 20.25 -8.32
N GLU A 57 18.14 20.20 -8.53
CA GLU A 57 18.71 19.79 -9.81
C GLU A 57 18.53 18.29 -10.08
N GLU A 58 18.57 17.45 -9.05
CA GLU A 58 18.27 16.03 -9.20
C GLU A 58 16.79 15.79 -9.55
N SER A 59 15.88 16.50 -8.88
CA SER A 59 14.45 16.48 -9.17
C SER A 59 14.18 16.84 -10.63
N LYS A 60 14.74 17.95 -11.13
CA LYS A 60 14.64 18.35 -12.55
C LYS A 60 15.20 17.29 -13.49
N ARG A 61 16.37 16.72 -13.16
CA ARG A 61 17.04 15.69 -13.98
C ARG A 61 16.25 14.40 -14.05
N ARG A 62 15.61 13.98 -12.95
CA ARG A 62 14.90 12.70 -12.83
C ARG A 62 13.40 12.78 -13.17
N PHE A 63 12.86 13.99 -13.34
CA PHE A 63 11.48 14.20 -13.76
C PHE A 63 11.06 13.39 -15.01
N PRO A 64 11.90 13.27 -16.07
CA PRO A 64 11.53 12.50 -17.27
C PRO A 64 11.40 10.99 -17.04
N GLU A 65 11.88 10.45 -15.91
CA GLU A 65 11.80 9.00 -15.62
C GLU A 65 10.35 8.53 -15.54
N ASN A 66 9.50 9.29 -14.86
CA ASN A 66 8.10 8.91 -14.60
C ASN A 66 7.10 10.05 -14.91
N MET A 67 7.57 11.20 -15.44
CA MET A 67 6.77 12.41 -15.70
C MET A 67 6.15 13.04 -14.44
N PHE A 68 6.78 12.81 -13.29
CA PHE A 68 6.53 13.48 -12.02
C PHE A 68 7.81 13.50 -11.17
N ASP A 69 7.81 14.27 -10.09
CA ASP A 69 8.97 14.39 -9.20
C ASP A 69 9.13 13.16 -8.30
N ILE A 70 9.88 12.17 -8.81
CA ILE A 70 10.19 10.95 -8.06
C ILE A 70 11.07 11.22 -6.84
N VAL A 71 11.95 12.22 -6.89
CA VAL A 71 12.86 12.58 -5.79
C VAL A 71 12.06 13.08 -4.59
N VAL A 72 11.07 13.95 -4.84
CA VAL A 72 10.10 14.39 -3.84
C VAL A 72 9.24 13.23 -3.35
N SER A 73 8.73 12.39 -4.25
CA SER A 73 7.93 11.22 -3.85
C SER A 73 8.69 10.30 -2.90
N ASP A 74 9.96 10.02 -3.16
CA ASP A 74 10.79 9.15 -2.33
C ASP A 74 11.01 9.69 -0.90
N GLN A 75 10.84 11.00 -0.69
CA GLN A 75 10.97 11.65 0.63
C GLN A 75 9.67 11.67 1.44
N ILE A 76 8.54 11.47 0.79
CA ILE A 76 7.23 11.47 1.44
C ILE A 76 6.96 10.06 1.99
N ALA A 77 6.57 9.94 3.25
CA ALA A 77 6.33 8.65 3.92
C ALA A 77 5.22 7.82 3.27
N LEU A 78 5.44 6.51 3.04
CA LEU A 78 4.49 5.62 2.35
C LEU A 78 3.09 5.57 3.00
N ASN A 79 3.03 5.78 4.31
CA ASN A 79 1.82 5.80 5.13
C ASN A 79 1.28 7.22 5.43
N ARG A 80 1.64 8.25 4.65
CA ARG A 80 1.20 9.65 4.89
C ARG A 80 -0.31 9.76 5.07
N ALA A 81 -0.76 10.58 6.01
CA ALA A 81 -2.17 10.92 6.14
C ALA A 81 -2.61 11.89 5.03
N MET A 82 -3.91 11.92 4.77
CA MET A 82 -4.55 12.91 3.91
C MET A 82 -5.75 13.51 4.64
N PRO A 83 -6.04 14.80 4.42
CA PRO A 83 -7.19 15.44 5.02
C PRO A 83 -8.47 14.87 4.44
N ASP A 84 -9.51 14.77 5.26
CA ASP A 84 -10.83 14.33 4.81
C ASP A 84 -11.59 15.49 4.16
N ILE A 85 -11.41 15.64 2.86
CA ILE A 85 -12.06 16.66 2.01
C ILE A 85 -13.49 16.31 1.60
N ARG A 86 -14.04 15.19 2.09
CA ARG A 86 -15.43 14.80 1.76
C ARG A 86 -16.41 15.83 2.33
N ASN A 87 -17.56 15.98 1.65
CA ASN A 87 -18.67 16.77 2.18
C ASN A 87 -19.16 16.18 3.52
N GLU A 88 -19.59 17.03 4.46
CA GLU A 88 -20.12 16.62 5.77
C GLU A 88 -21.26 15.60 5.66
N HIS A 89 -22.09 15.68 4.62
CA HIS A 89 -23.12 14.67 4.36
C HIS A 89 -22.52 13.27 4.15
N CYS A 90 -21.42 13.14 3.39
CA CYS A 90 -20.75 11.86 3.18
C CYS A 90 -20.07 11.33 4.45
N LYS A 91 -19.58 12.23 5.31
CA LYS A 91 -19.01 11.86 6.61
C LYS A 91 -20.10 11.35 7.56
N ALA A 92 -21.23 12.04 7.61
CA ALA A 92 -22.36 11.66 8.45
C ALA A 92 -23.03 10.34 8.01
N HIS A 93 -23.05 10.07 6.69
CA HIS A 93 -23.65 8.87 6.10
C HIS A 93 -22.63 7.78 5.76
N SER A 94 -21.47 7.75 6.43
CA SER A 94 -20.45 6.73 6.22
C SER A 94 -20.85 5.32 6.73
N ARG A 95 -22.10 5.15 7.19
CA ARG A 95 -22.65 3.90 7.68
C ARG A 95 -23.37 3.20 6.52
N PHE A 96 -22.75 2.14 6.01
CA PHE A 96 -23.37 1.28 5.01
C PHE A 96 -24.49 0.46 5.64
N HIS A 97 -25.62 0.34 4.94
CA HIS A 97 -26.75 -0.50 5.33
C HIS A 97 -26.59 -1.89 4.70
N GLY A 98 -25.86 -2.78 5.36
CA GLY A 98 -25.78 -4.20 5.01
C GLY A 98 -24.35 -4.75 4.79
N PRO A 99 -24.21 -6.07 4.57
CA PRO A 99 -22.93 -6.69 4.25
C PRO A 99 -22.47 -6.23 2.86
N LEU A 100 -21.22 -5.76 2.79
CA LEU A 100 -20.57 -5.44 1.52
C LEU A 100 -19.86 -6.69 0.98
N PRO A 101 -19.85 -6.90 -0.35
CA PRO A 101 -19.13 -8.01 -0.95
C PRO A 101 -17.62 -7.81 -0.84
N ASN A 102 -16.89 -8.92 -0.76
CA ASN A 102 -15.44 -8.90 -0.85
C ASN A 102 -15.02 -8.49 -2.27
N THR A 103 -13.86 -7.85 -2.40
CA THR A 103 -13.34 -7.32 -3.67
C THR A 103 -11.88 -7.74 -3.86
N SER A 104 -11.54 -8.19 -5.06
CA SER A 104 -10.15 -8.34 -5.52
C SER A 104 -9.68 -7.03 -6.14
N ILE A 105 -8.50 -6.54 -5.75
CA ILE A 105 -7.94 -5.29 -6.24
C ILE A 105 -6.84 -5.59 -7.25
N ILE A 106 -7.01 -5.18 -8.50
CA ILE A 106 -6.02 -5.38 -9.57
C ILE A 106 -5.31 -4.06 -9.86
N ILE A 107 -3.97 -4.07 -9.76
CA ILE A 107 -3.11 -2.93 -10.07
C ILE A 107 -2.19 -3.35 -11.22
N VAL A 108 -2.45 -2.81 -12.40
CA VAL A 108 -1.57 -2.96 -13.57
C VAL A 108 -0.53 -1.85 -13.53
N PHE A 109 0.75 -2.18 -13.67
CA PHE A 109 1.84 -1.20 -13.69
C PHE A 109 2.87 -1.52 -14.77
N HIS A 110 3.58 -0.50 -15.23
CA HIS A 110 4.69 -0.62 -16.17
C HIS A 110 5.71 0.48 -15.87
N ASN A 111 6.95 0.11 -15.53
CA ASN A 111 8.04 1.02 -15.16
C ASN A 111 7.66 2.06 -14.07
N GLU A 112 6.74 1.69 -13.18
CA GLU A 112 6.21 2.57 -12.14
C GLU A 112 7.28 2.99 -11.13
N GLY A 113 7.11 4.18 -10.53
CA GLY A 113 7.97 4.63 -9.45
C GLY A 113 7.83 3.74 -8.21
N ASN A 114 8.94 3.40 -7.57
CA ASN A 114 8.89 2.52 -6.39
C ASN A 114 8.04 3.12 -5.26
N SER A 115 8.30 4.38 -4.89
CA SER A 115 7.56 5.05 -3.83
C SER A 115 6.08 5.25 -4.16
N THR A 116 5.70 5.43 -5.42
CA THR A 116 4.29 5.59 -5.82
C THR A 116 3.53 4.27 -5.75
N LEU A 117 4.11 3.19 -6.27
CA LEU A 117 3.52 1.84 -6.21
C LEU A 117 3.33 1.38 -4.76
N LEU A 118 4.39 1.48 -3.94
CA LEU A 118 4.33 1.04 -2.53
C LEU A 118 3.36 1.89 -1.71
N ARG A 119 3.30 3.20 -1.94
CA ARG A 119 2.33 4.08 -1.26
C ARG A 119 0.89 3.74 -1.62
N THR A 120 0.66 3.30 -2.85
CA THR A 120 -0.67 2.81 -3.29
C THR A 120 -1.07 1.58 -2.50
N LEU A 121 -0.17 0.59 -2.40
CA LEU A 121 -0.40 -0.63 -1.61
C LEU A 121 -0.68 -0.32 -0.13
N VAL A 122 0.18 0.47 0.50
CA VAL A 122 0.02 0.87 1.90
C VAL A 122 -1.29 1.66 2.11
N SER A 123 -1.67 2.52 1.17
CA SER A 123 -2.94 3.25 1.24
C SER A 123 -4.15 2.31 1.17
N ILE A 124 -4.12 1.28 0.33
CA ILE A 124 -5.20 0.28 0.24
C ILE A 124 -5.38 -0.41 1.59
N ILE A 125 -4.28 -0.88 2.17
CA ILE A 125 -4.27 -1.63 3.44
C ILE A 125 -4.75 -0.76 4.60
N ASN A 126 -4.32 0.51 4.66
CA ASN A 126 -4.63 1.40 5.77
C ASN A 126 -6.05 1.99 5.70
N ARG A 127 -6.65 2.07 4.51
CA ARG A 127 -7.92 2.80 4.31
C ARG A 127 -9.09 1.92 3.92
N THR A 128 -8.86 0.62 3.77
CA THR A 128 -9.90 -0.34 3.41
C THR A 128 -10.05 -1.35 4.55
N PRO A 129 -11.28 -1.61 5.04
CA PRO A 129 -11.51 -2.69 5.99
C PRO A 129 -11.06 -4.03 5.38
N TRP A 130 -10.12 -4.73 6.03
CA TRP A 130 -9.48 -5.92 5.44
C TRP A 130 -10.44 -7.05 5.10
N LYS A 131 -11.52 -7.20 5.88
CA LYS A 131 -12.59 -8.17 5.60
C LYS A 131 -13.23 -8.01 4.22
N LEU A 132 -13.13 -6.81 3.61
CA LEU A 132 -13.65 -6.51 2.29
C LEU A 132 -12.64 -6.77 1.17
N ILE A 133 -11.38 -7.02 1.51
CA ILE A 133 -10.34 -7.30 0.52
C ILE A 133 -10.16 -8.82 0.45
N HIS A 134 -10.45 -9.39 -0.72
CA HIS A 134 -10.17 -10.79 -0.98
C HIS A 134 -8.67 -11.01 -1.23
N GLU A 135 -8.11 -10.21 -2.12
CA GLU A 135 -6.70 -10.28 -2.53
C GLU A 135 -6.28 -8.98 -3.26
N ILE A 136 -4.98 -8.79 -3.41
CA ILE A 136 -4.39 -7.76 -4.27
C ILE A 136 -3.57 -8.45 -5.37
N ILE A 137 -3.87 -8.16 -6.63
CA ILE A 137 -3.14 -8.66 -7.79
C ILE A 137 -2.34 -7.51 -8.38
N LEU A 138 -1.03 -7.60 -8.28
CA LEU A 138 -0.08 -6.73 -8.95
C LEU A 138 0.26 -7.35 -10.30
N LEU A 139 -0.02 -6.66 -11.41
CA LEU A 139 0.32 -7.14 -12.75
C LEU A 139 1.36 -6.22 -13.38
N ASP A 140 2.56 -6.75 -13.55
CA ASP A 140 3.66 -6.12 -14.30
C ASP A 140 3.44 -6.30 -15.81
N ASP A 141 3.12 -5.21 -16.50
CA ASP A 141 3.00 -5.17 -17.97
C ASP A 141 4.37 -5.01 -18.63
N ALA A 142 5.27 -5.97 -18.39
CA ALA A 142 6.62 -6.06 -18.92
C ALA A 142 7.49 -4.82 -18.65
N SER A 143 7.66 -4.46 -17.38
CA SER A 143 8.63 -3.45 -16.95
C SER A 143 10.07 -3.86 -17.31
N VAL A 144 10.90 -2.85 -17.61
CA VAL A 144 12.28 -2.99 -18.13
C VAL A 144 13.21 -2.13 -17.27
N ASP A 145 14.40 -2.64 -16.95
CA ASP A 145 15.46 -1.91 -16.22
C ASP A 145 15.04 -1.31 -14.86
N ARG A 146 14.07 -1.96 -14.18
CA ARG A 146 13.60 -1.58 -12.84
C ARG A 146 13.76 -2.74 -11.85
N GLU A 147 14.97 -2.95 -11.35
CA GLU A 147 15.29 -4.07 -10.43
C GLU A 147 14.38 -4.13 -9.19
N TYR A 148 13.92 -2.98 -8.70
CA TYR A 148 13.04 -2.88 -7.53
C TYR A 148 11.64 -3.47 -7.76
N LEU A 149 11.20 -3.68 -9.01
CA LEU A 149 9.88 -4.26 -9.35
C LEU A 149 9.88 -5.79 -9.37
N HIS A 150 11.02 -6.44 -9.06
CA HIS A 150 11.16 -7.89 -9.05
C HIS A 150 11.31 -8.40 -7.60
N GLU A 151 12.44 -9.04 -7.28
CA GLU A 151 12.73 -9.61 -5.96
C GLU A 151 12.46 -8.66 -4.78
N PRO A 152 12.81 -7.35 -4.82
CA PRO A 152 12.51 -6.45 -3.72
C PRO A 152 11.00 -6.25 -3.50
N LEU A 153 10.23 -6.12 -4.59
CA LEU A 153 8.78 -6.00 -4.52
C LEU A 153 8.14 -7.30 -4.01
N GLU A 154 8.58 -8.45 -4.50
CA GLU A 154 8.11 -9.76 -4.02
C GLU A 154 8.34 -9.94 -2.52
N ARG A 155 9.50 -9.50 -2.02
CA ARG A 155 9.79 -9.53 -0.58
C ARG A 155 8.85 -8.60 0.18
N PHE A 156 8.61 -7.40 -0.33
CA PHE A 156 7.71 -6.44 0.31
C PHE A 156 6.28 -6.98 0.39
N ILE A 157 5.72 -7.50 -0.71
CA ILE A 157 4.32 -7.96 -0.73
C ILE A 157 4.07 -9.15 0.20
N LYS A 158 5.09 -10.00 0.44
CA LYS A 158 5.02 -11.10 1.41
C LYS A 158 4.88 -10.63 2.87
N THR A 159 5.21 -9.36 3.16
CA THR A 159 5.04 -8.78 4.51
C THR A 159 3.64 -8.18 4.75
N LEU A 160 2.81 -8.10 3.71
CA LEU A 160 1.50 -7.48 3.80
C LEU A 160 0.50 -8.40 4.53
N PRO A 161 -0.47 -7.84 5.29
CA PRO A 161 -1.45 -8.63 6.03
C PRO A 161 -2.52 -9.26 5.12
N ILE A 162 -2.51 -8.95 3.82
CA ILE A 162 -3.53 -9.35 2.85
C ILE A 162 -2.83 -10.17 1.74
N PRO A 163 -3.44 -11.28 1.27
CA PRO A 163 -2.91 -12.04 0.14
C PRO A 163 -2.63 -11.13 -1.05
N THR A 164 -1.36 -11.05 -1.44
CA THR A 164 -0.89 -10.21 -2.55
C THR A 164 -0.07 -11.05 -3.51
N ILE A 165 -0.43 -11.03 -4.79
CA ILE A 165 0.17 -11.84 -5.84
C ILE A 165 0.80 -10.91 -6.87
N LEU A 166 2.04 -11.21 -7.28
CA LEU A 166 2.71 -10.55 -8.39
C LEU A 166 2.64 -11.44 -9.63
N LEU A 167 2.03 -10.93 -10.70
CA LEU A 167 1.97 -11.53 -12.02
C LEU A 167 2.77 -10.67 -13.01
N LYS A 168 3.28 -11.29 -14.06
CA LYS A 168 4.07 -10.60 -15.09
C LYS A 168 3.65 -11.03 -16.49
N ASN A 169 3.43 -10.06 -17.37
CA ASN A 169 3.27 -10.31 -18.81
C ASN A 169 4.64 -10.57 -19.46
N GLU A 170 4.70 -11.54 -20.38
CA GLU A 170 5.93 -11.84 -21.14
C GLU A 170 6.35 -10.67 -22.05
N LYS A 171 5.38 -9.88 -22.53
CA LYS A 171 5.57 -8.72 -23.40
C LYS A 171 4.60 -7.63 -23.02
N ARG A 172 4.89 -6.40 -23.44
CA ARG A 172 4.01 -5.25 -23.20
C ARG A 172 2.71 -5.39 -23.99
N LEU A 173 1.61 -5.61 -23.30
CA LEU A 173 0.26 -5.78 -23.87
C LEU A 173 -0.57 -4.49 -23.80
N GLY A 174 -0.21 -3.57 -22.91
CA GLY A 174 -0.93 -2.34 -22.65
C GLY A 174 -2.07 -2.51 -21.63
N LEU A 175 -2.59 -1.38 -21.15
CA LEU A 175 -3.53 -1.32 -20.03
C LEU A 175 -4.81 -2.16 -20.21
N ILE A 176 -5.43 -2.10 -21.39
CA ILE A 176 -6.70 -2.79 -21.65
C ILE A 176 -6.51 -4.30 -21.63
N SER A 177 -5.48 -4.79 -22.32
CA SER A 177 -5.20 -6.22 -22.41
C SER A 177 -4.73 -6.81 -21.08
N SER A 178 -4.20 -5.97 -20.19
CA SER A 178 -3.68 -6.36 -18.88
C SER A 178 -4.75 -6.34 -17.79
N ARG A 179 -5.91 -5.72 -18.02
CA ARG A 179 -7.00 -5.61 -17.03
C ARG A 179 -8.08 -6.64 -17.27
#